data_AF-A0A059BHI1-F1
#
_entry.id   AF-A0A059BHI1-F1
#
_cell.length_a   1.000
_cell.length_b   1.000
_cell.length_c   1.000
_cell.angle_alpha   90.00
_cell.angle_beta   90.00
_cell.angle_gamma   90.00
#
_symmetry.space_group_name_H-M   'P 1'
#
loop_
_entity.id
_entity.type
_entity.pdbx_description
1 polymer ?
#
loop_
_entity_poly.entity_id
_entity_poly.type
_entity_poly.pdbx_seq_one_letter_code
_entity_poly.pdbx_strand_id
1 'polypeptide(L)'
;MALLGVSLCASKVPPNSPLLPSKSLPLQISSLPICSDSPPLVRNLASPLALCESVARTGALALLSASLFFADPALAFKGGGPYGAGVTRGQDLTGQDFSGKTLIKQDFKTSILRQANFKGAKLLGASFFDADLTGADLSDADLRGVDFSLANVTKVNLNNANLEGALATGNTSFRGSNITGADFTDVPLRDDQREYLCKVADGVNPTTGNATRETLLCN
;
A
#
# COMPACT_ATOMS: atom_id res chain seq x y z
N MET A 1 46.97 -48.60 11.02
CA MET A 1 46.56 -47.89 9.78
C MET A 1 45.90 -46.57 10.18
N ALA A 2 46.04 -45.53 9.37
CA ALA A 2 45.56 -44.17 9.69
C ALA A 2 44.11 -43.95 9.26
N LEU A 3 43.43 -43.00 9.92
CA LEU A 3 42.34 -42.13 9.42
C LEU A 3 42.16 -41.05 10.52
N LEU A 4 42.72 -39.85 10.33
CA LEU A 4 42.13 -38.66 9.67
C LEU A 4 41.35 -37.79 10.67
N GLY A 5 41.84 -36.57 10.87
CA GLY A 5 41.32 -35.63 11.86
C GLY A 5 40.21 -34.73 11.30
N VAL A 6 39.43 -34.17 12.22
CA VAL A 6 38.47 -33.08 11.95
C VAL A 6 38.76 -31.96 12.95
N SER A 7 39.10 -30.77 12.44
CA SER A 7 39.39 -29.60 13.26
C SER A 7 38.09 -28.87 13.61
N LEU A 8 37.80 -28.71 14.90
CA LEU A 8 36.69 -27.87 15.37
C LEU A 8 37.16 -26.42 15.52
N CYS A 9 36.75 -25.55 14.61
CA CYS A 9 36.89 -24.09 14.81
C CYS A 9 35.79 -23.58 15.76
N ALA A 10 36.17 -23.26 16.99
CA ALA A 10 35.33 -22.54 17.94
C ALA A 10 35.60 -21.03 17.87
N SER A 11 34.64 -20.26 17.35
CA SER A 11 34.73 -18.78 17.28
C SER A 11 34.58 -18.15 18.66
N LYS A 12 35.67 -17.62 19.20
CA LYS A 12 35.71 -16.97 20.52
C LYS A 12 35.35 -15.48 20.42
N VAL A 13 34.24 -15.08 21.04
CA VAL A 13 33.78 -13.69 21.12
C VAL A 13 34.55 -12.92 22.21
N PRO A 14 35.14 -11.74 21.91
CA PRO A 14 35.65 -10.81 22.92
C PRO A 14 34.63 -9.69 23.28
N PRO A 15 34.76 -9.01 24.44
CA PRO A 15 33.65 -8.28 25.07
C PRO A 15 33.62 -6.75 24.83
N ASN A 16 32.48 -6.16 25.21
CA ASN A 16 32.14 -4.73 25.11
C ASN A 16 33.07 -3.78 25.90
N SER A 17 33.18 -2.54 25.41
CA SER A 17 33.35 -1.34 26.25
C SER A 17 32.79 -0.08 25.53
N PRO A 18 32.38 0.99 26.26
CA PRO A 18 31.41 1.97 25.76
C PRO A 18 32.00 3.33 25.36
N LEU A 19 31.22 4.14 24.61
CA LEU A 19 31.49 5.56 24.40
C LEU A 19 30.25 6.43 24.65
N LEU A 20 30.50 7.62 25.21
CA LEU A 20 29.55 8.61 25.75
C LEU A 20 29.23 9.73 24.72
N PRO A 21 28.25 10.63 24.99
CA PRO A 21 27.50 11.33 23.94
C PRO A 21 28.08 12.69 23.50
N SER A 22 27.69 13.14 22.31
CA SER A 22 27.90 14.51 21.82
C SER A 22 26.71 15.43 22.12
N LYS A 23 26.99 16.70 22.40
CA LYS A 23 26.00 17.75 22.73
C LYS A 23 25.88 18.81 21.62
N SER A 24 24.64 19.27 21.41
CA SER A 24 24.14 20.59 20.95
C SER A 24 25.08 21.65 20.34
N LEU A 25 24.64 22.21 19.18
CA LEU A 25 24.52 23.64 18.73
C LEU A 25 25.55 24.73 19.17
N PRO A 26 25.65 25.89 18.47
CA PRO A 26 25.32 26.22 17.06
C PRO A 26 26.52 26.91 16.34
N LEU A 27 26.35 27.35 15.08
CA LEU A 27 27.33 28.17 14.35
C LEU A 27 26.92 29.66 14.33
N GLN A 28 27.83 30.54 14.75
CA GLN A 28 27.71 32.01 14.62
C GLN A 28 28.42 32.55 13.36
N ILE A 29 28.02 33.75 12.96
CA ILE A 29 28.57 34.55 11.85
C ILE A 29 29.78 35.35 12.34
N SER A 30 30.85 35.44 11.55
CA SER A 30 31.94 36.41 11.77
C SER A 30 32.68 36.84 10.48
N SER A 31 32.47 38.11 10.12
CA SER A 31 33.44 39.13 9.62
C SER A 31 34.60 38.80 8.64
N LEU A 32 34.71 39.66 7.61
CA LEU A 32 35.84 39.93 6.69
C LEU A 32 37.13 40.41 7.42
N PRO A 33 38.33 40.36 6.77
CA PRO A 33 38.88 41.55 6.05
C PRO A 33 39.56 41.24 4.68
N ILE A 34 39.40 42.08 3.64
CA ILE A 34 40.26 43.20 3.15
C ILE A 34 41.59 42.79 2.48
N CYS A 35 41.79 43.26 1.22
CA CYS A 35 43.09 43.74 0.71
C CYS A 35 42.88 44.80 -0.41
N SER A 36 43.66 45.89 -0.36
CA SER A 36 43.93 46.84 -1.45
C SER A 36 45.09 46.29 -2.32
N ASP A 37 45.56 46.86 -3.45
CA ASP A 37 45.62 48.24 -3.96
C ASP A 37 45.50 48.34 -5.50
N SER A 38 45.54 49.56 -6.03
CA SER A 38 45.14 49.99 -7.40
C SER A 38 46.31 50.62 -8.21
N PRO A 39 46.11 51.32 -9.36
CA PRO A 39 45.58 50.92 -10.69
C PRO A 39 46.64 51.25 -11.81
N PRO A 40 46.33 51.52 -13.12
CA PRO A 40 45.64 52.75 -13.59
C PRO A 40 44.80 52.70 -14.92
N LEU A 41 43.84 53.64 -15.05
CA LEU A 41 43.29 54.25 -16.30
C LEU A 41 42.54 53.33 -17.32
N VAL A 42 41.42 53.71 -17.98
CA VAL A 42 40.99 55.00 -18.58
C VAL A 42 39.44 55.19 -18.58
N ARG A 43 38.98 56.36 -18.09
CA ARG A 43 37.79 57.20 -18.43
C ARG A 43 36.37 56.63 -18.72
N ASN A 44 35.45 57.07 -17.84
CA ASN A 44 34.18 57.80 -18.11
C ASN A 44 33.05 57.17 -18.97
N LEU A 45 31.91 56.91 -18.32
CA LEU A 45 30.76 57.82 -18.43
C LEU A 45 29.92 57.82 -17.13
N ALA A 46 29.25 58.92 -16.82
CA ALA A 46 28.63 59.16 -15.51
C ALA A 46 27.14 58.76 -15.44
N SER A 47 26.71 58.28 -14.27
CA SER A 47 25.33 58.38 -13.79
C SER A 47 25.12 59.74 -13.11
N PRO A 48 23.87 60.21 -12.90
CA PRO A 48 23.18 59.82 -11.66
C PRO A 48 21.64 59.73 -11.71
N LEU A 49 21.14 59.07 -10.65
CA LEU A 49 19.81 59.05 -10.06
C LEU A 49 18.87 60.25 -10.33
N ALA A 50 17.57 59.94 -10.53
CA ALA A 50 16.45 60.67 -9.93
C ALA A 50 15.21 59.75 -9.82
N LEU A 51 14.52 59.76 -8.67
CA LEU A 51 13.23 59.09 -8.48
C LEU A 51 12.10 59.97 -9.01
N CYS A 52 11.07 59.36 -9.62
CA CYS A 52 9.70 59.87 -9.57
C CYS A 52 8.70 58.72 -9.72
N GLU A 53 7.53 58.84 -9.09
CA GLU A 53 6.55 57.76 -8.94
C GLU A 53 5.64 57.61 -10.17
N SER A 54 5.19 56.39 -10.43
CA SER A 54 3.90 56.15 -11.10
C SER A 54 3.35 54.79 -10.70
N VAL A 55 2.31 54.80 -9.87
CA VAL A 55 1.51 53.61 -9.55
C VAL A 55 0.68 53.19 -10.77
N ALA A 56 0.45 51.89 -10.88
CA ALA A 56 -0.61 51.19 -11.63
C ALA A 56 -0.21 50.42 -12.91
N ARG A 57 -0.74 49.18 -12.98
CA ARG A 57 -0.86 48.30 -14.16
C ARG A 57 0.41 47.61 -14.70
N THR A 58 1.06 46.83 -13.85
CA THR A 58 1.55 45.50 -14.27
C THR A 58 0.61 44.44 -13.71
N GLY A 59 -0.38 44.05 -14.53
CA GLY A 59 -1.34 43.02 -14.16
C GLY A 59 -0.65 41.66 -13.97
N ALA A 60 -0.89 41.02 -12.82
CA ALA A 60 -0.35 39.70 -12.53
C ALA A 60 -0.91 38.66 -13.49
N LEU A 61 -0.07 38.10 -14.36
CA LEU A 61 -0.41 36.97 -15.24
C LEU A 61 0.86 36.20 -15.70
N ALA A 62 1.68 35.78 -14.72
CA ALA A 62 2.85 34.92 -14.95
C ALA A 62 3.00 33.81 -13.88
N LEU A 63 1.88 33.39 -13.26
CA LEU A 63 1.83 32.34 -12.23
C LEU A 63 0.86 31.20 -12.60
N LEU A 64 0.86 30.79 -13.88
CA LEU A 64 0.00 29.70 -14.38
C LEU A 64 0.76 28.45 -14.88
N SER A 65 2.08 28.40 -14.72
CA SER A 65 2.89 27.19 -15.01
C SER A 65 2.94 26.18 -13.86
N ALA A 66 2.29 26.46 -12.72
CA ALA A 66 2.34 25.64 -11.51
C ALA A 66 1.24 24.56 -11.41
N SER A 67 0.55 24.20 -12.50
CA SER A 67 -0.71 23.42 -12.41
C SER A 67 -0.93 22.35 -13.49
N LEU A 68 0.11 21.93 -14.23
CA LEU A 68 0.01 20.84 -15.22
C LEU A 68 1.01 19.69 -15.00
N PHE A 69 1.55 19.60 -13.79
CA PHE A 69 2.06 18.33 -13.25
C PHE A 69 1.20 17.90 -12.07
N PHE A 70 -0.05 17.55 -12.37
CA PHE A 70 -0.53 16.26 -11.86
C PHE A 70 0.36 15.20 -12.50
N ALA A 71 1.57 15.04 -11.93
CA ALA A 71 2.27 13.78 -12.03
C ALA A 71 1.35 12.81 -11.31
N ASP A 72 0.50 12.15 -12.10
CA ASP A 72 -0.25 10.98 -11.68
C ASP A 72 0.79 10.09 -10.99
N PRO A 73 0.74 9.90 -9.67
CA PRO A 73 1.57 8.91 -9.03
C PRO A 73 0.93 7.58 -9.39
N ALA A 74 1.12 7.19 -10.65
CA ALA A 74 1.41 5.84 -11.03
C ALA A 74 2.59 5.42 -10.17
N LEU A 75 2.24 5.02 -8.94
CA LEU A 75 3.12 4.46 -7.95
C LEU A 75 4.01 3.51 -8.73
N ALA A 76 5.34 3.68 -8.62
CA ALA A 76 6.32 2.77 -9.20
C ALA A 76 6.26 1.47 -8.39
N PHE A 77 5.12 0.80 -8.54
CA PHE A 77 4.48 -0.07 -7.61
C PHE A 77 4.96 -1.48 -7.92
N LYS A 78 5.49 -2.11 -6.89
CA LYS A 78 6.51 -3.14 -7.00
C LYS A 78 6.35 -4.24 -5.94
N GLY A 79 5.18 -4.66 -5.40
CA GLY A 79 3.80 -4.80 -5.87
C GLY A 79 3.42 -6.32 -5.91
N GLY A 80 2.93 -6.94 -7.01
CA GLY A 80 2.46 -8.36 -7.04
C GLY A 80 1.71 -8.84 -8.31
N GLY A 81 2.18 -8.51 -9.51
CA GLY A 81 1.39 -8.58 -10.76
C GLY A 81 2.11 -7.82 -11.88
N PRO A 82 1.50 -6.87 -12.63
CA PRO A 82 2.21 -5.85 -13.45
C PRO A 82 3.08 -4.88 -12.63
N TYR A 83 3.74 -5.44 -11.61
CA TYR A 83 3.86 -4.88 -10.29
C TYR A 83 4.88 -5.63 -9.40
N GLY A 84 5.62 -6.70 -9.72
CA GLY A 84 6.67 -7.19 -8.78
C GLY A 84 6.21 -7.86 -7.45
N ALA A 85 6.60 -7.37 -6.25
CA ALA A 85 6.50 -8.12 -4.96
C ALA A 85 6.19 -7.42 -3.57
N GLY A 86 6.41 -6.11 -3.30
CA GLY A 86 6.09 -5.45 -2.00
C GLY A 86 5.66 -3.96 -1.95
N VAL A 87 4.62 -3.51 -2.67
CA VAL A 87 4.06 -2.12 -2.54
C VAL A 87 2.57 -2.07 -2.13
N THR A 88 1.84 -3.19 -2.10
CA THR A 88 0.56 -3.25 -1.33
C THR A 88 0.77 -3.78 0.08
N ARG A 89 1.66 -4.76 0.23
CA ARG A 89 1.96 -5.41 1.50
C ARG A 89 2.30 -4.41 2.60
N GLY A 90 1.61 -4.53 3.74
CA GLY A 90 1.83 -3.71 4.92
C GLY A 90 1.57 -2.21 4.74
N GLN A 91 0.87 -1.81 3.67
CA GLN A 91 0.51 -0.40 3.42
C GLN A 91 -0.86 -0.05 4.01
N ASP A 92 -1.05 1.23 4.29
CA ASP A 92 -2.38 1.81 4.39
C ASP A 92 -2.90 2.17 2.99
N LEU A 93 -3.98 1.52 2.62
CA LEU A 93 -4.68 1.60 1.34
C LEU A 93 -6.18 1.83 1.58
N THR A 94 -6.53 2.44 2.72
CA THR A 94 -7.90 2.81 3.07
C THR A 94 -8.54 3.64 1.95
N GLY A 95 -9.73 3.22 1.50
CA GLY A 95 -10.50 3.89 0.45
C GLY A 95 -9.92 3.84 -0.97
N GLN A 96 -8.83 3.08 -1.21
CA GLN A 96 -8.19 3.01 -2.53
C GLN A 96 -9.04 2.27 -3.57
N ASP A 97 -8.98 2.72 -4.83
CA ASP A 97 -9.74 2.13 -5.93
C ASP A 97 -8.91 1.15 -6.77
N PHE A 98 -9.30 -0.11 -6.66
CA PHE A 98 -8.79 -1.29 -7.35
C PHE A 98 -9.84 -1.93 -8.29
N SER A 99 -10.99 -1.28 -8.51
CA SER A 99 -12.09 -1.85 -9.30
C SER A 99 -11.68 -2.19 -10.73
N GLY A 100 -12.15 -3.34 -11.21
CA GLY A 100 -11.82 -3.92 -12.52
C GLY A 100 -10.34 -4.26 -12.76
N LYS A 101 -9.43 -3.99 -11.81
CA LYS A 101 -7.98 -4.18 -12.02
C LYS A 101 -7.60 -5.66 -12.04
N THR A 102 -6.52 -5.97 -12.74
CA THR A 102 -5.91 -7.30 -12.73
C THR A 102 -4.83 -7.37 -11.66
N LEU A 103 -5.09 -8.14 -10.61
CA LEU A 103 -4.35 -8.23 -9.35
C LEU A 103 -4.08 -9.72 -8.99
N ILE A 104 -3.89 -10.53 -10.02
CA ILE A 104 -3.62 -11.98 -9.91
C ILE A 104 -2.34 -12.19 -9.11
N LYS A 105 -2.42 -12.94 -8.00
CA LYS A 105 -1.31 -13.20 -7.05
C LYS A 105 -0.72 -11.96 -6.36
N GLN A 106 -1.50 -10.88 -6.24
CA GLN A 106 -1.09 -9.66 -5.57
C GLN A 106 -0.94 -9.84 -4.05
N ASP A 107 0.16 -9.33 -3.48
CA ASP A 107 0.49 -9.43 -2.06
C ASP A 107 -0.07 -8.23 -1.28
N PHE A 108 -1.22 -8.39 -0.64
CA PHE A 108 -1.86 -7.44 0.29
C PHE A 108 -1.69 -7.87 1.75
N LYS A 109 -0.67 -8.67 2.08
CA LYS A 109 -0.50 -9.19 3.44
C LYS A 109 -0.32 -8.05 4.43
N THR A 110 -0.93 -8.18 5.61
CA THR A 110 -0.88 -7.21 6.72
C THR A 110 -1.27 -5.77 6.32
N SER A 111 -2.03 -5.57 5.24
CA SER A 111 -2.41 -4.25 4.72
C SER A 111 -3.71 -3.74 5.33
N ILE A 112 -3.86 -2.42 5.44
CA ILE A 112 -5.12 -1.78 5.81
C ILE A 112 -5.87 -1.43 4.52
N LEU A 113 -6.99 -2.11 4.28
CA LEU A 113 -7.81 -2.02 3.07
C LEU A 113 -9.26 -1.63 3.39
N ARG A 114 -9.42 -0.90 4.49
CA ARG A 114 -10.71 -0.40 4.97
C ARG A 114 -11.39 0.41 3.88
N GLN A 115 -12.64 0.07 3.54
CA GLN A 115 -13.41 0.76 2.50
C GLN A 115 -12.74 0.77 1.10
N ALA A 116 -11.74 -0.07 0.83
CA ALA A 116 -11.13 -0.18 -0.49
C ALA A 116 -12.13 -0.77 -1.50
N ASN A 117 -12.07 -0.32 -2.75
CA ASN A 117 -12.96 -0.78 -3.82
C ASN A 117 -12.23 -1.78 -4.72
N PHE A 118 -12.60 -3.05 -4.63
CA PHE A 118 -12.13 -4.15 -5.47
C PHE A 118 -13.23 -4.69 -6.41
N LYS A 119 -14.31 -3.93 -6.63
CA LYS A 119 -15.45 -4.38 -7.43
C LYS A 119 -15.01 -4.86 -8.82
N GLY A 120 -15.38 -6.09 -9.19
CA GLY A 120 -15.01 -6.72 -10.46
C GLY A 120 -13.51 -6.96 -10.68
N ALA A 121 -12.68 -6.86 -9.63
CA ALA A 121 -11.24 -7.09 -9.75
C ALA A 121 -10.91 -8.58 -9.95
N LYS A 122 -9.79 -8.84 -10.64
CA LYS A 122 -9.26 -10.20 -10.86
C LYS A 122 -8.17 -10.50 -9.85
N LEU A 123 -8.52 -11.19 -8.77
CA LEU A 123 -7.71 -11.43 -7.57
C LEU A 123 -7.32 -12.91 -7.39
N LEU A 124 -7.43 -13.73 -8.45
CA LEU A 124 -7.01 -15.14 -8.50
C LEU A 124 -5.66 -15.35 -7.79
N GLY A 125 -5.67 -16.11 -6.69
CA GLY A 125 -4.49 -16.44 -5.89
C GLY A 125 -3.80 -15.26 -5.18
N ALA A 126 -4.43 -14.09 -5.06
CA ALA A 126 -3.92 -12.98 -4.25
C ALA A 126 -3.91 -13.36 -2.75
N SER A 127 -3.21 -12.57 -1.93
CA SER A 127 -3.15 -12.82 -0.49
C SER A 127 -3.50 -11.57 0.30
N PHE A 128 -4.58 -11.69 1.07
CA PHE A 128 -5.05 -10.75 2.08
C PHE A 128 -4.74 -11.27 3.50
N PHE A 129 -3.72 -12.13 3.65
CA PHE A 129 -3.35 -12.71 4.94
C PHE A 129 -3.13 -11.61 6.00
N ASP A 130 -3.85 -11.71 7.12
CA ASP A 130 -3.81 -10.75 8.23
C ASP A 130 -4.11 -9.29 7.81
N ALA A 131 -4.84 -9.08 6.71
CA ALA A 131 -5.25 -7.75 6.24
C ALA A 131 -6.58 -7.29 6.87
N ASP A 132 -6.76 -5.97 6.98
CA ASP A 132 -8.01 -5.36 7.45
C ASP A 132 -8.85 -4.85 6.27
N LEU A 133 -9.82 -5.65 5.84
CA LEU A 133 -10.74 -5.37 4.74
C LEU A 133 -12.04 -4.69 5.21
N THR A 134 -12.14 -4.19 6.45
CA THR A 134 -13.43 -3.74 7.02
C THR A 134 -14.18 -2.79 6.07
N GLY A 135 -15.38 -3.18 5.64
CA GLY A 135 -16.22 -2.37 4.75
C GLY A 135 -15.73 -2.22 3.30
N ALA A 136 -14.77 -3.03 2.85
CA ALA A 136 -14.34 -3.05 1.45
C ALA A 136 -15.44 -3.58 0.51
N ASP A 137 -15.41 -3.15 -0.76
CA ASP A 137 -16.28 -3.69 -1.81
C ASP A 137 -15.51 -4.71 -2.66
N LEU A 138 -15.88 -5.98 -2.55
CA LEU A 138 -15.34 -7.10 -3.32
C LEU A 138 -16.44 -7.70 -4.24
N SER A 139 -17.51 -6.95 -4.54
CA SER A 139 -18.59 -7.45 -5.39
C SER A 139 -18.13 -7.78 -6.81
N ASP A 140 -18.73 -8.82 -7.39
CA ASP A 140 -18.42 -9.32 -8.74
C ASP A 140 -16.94 -9.73 -8.96
N ALA A 141 -16.13 -9.86 -7.90
CA ALA A 141 -14.69 -10.14 -7.99
C ALA A 141 -14.36 -11.63 -8.18
N ASP A 142 -13.27 -11.92 -8.92
CA ASP A 142 -12.67 -13.26 -9.04
C ASP A 142 -11.65 -13.45 -7.91
N LEU A 143 -12.07 -14.14 -6.84
CA LEU A 143 -11.32 -14.39 -5.60
C LEU A 143 -10.88 -15.86 -5.48
N ARG A 144 -10.83 -16.59 -6.58
CA ARG A 144 -10.50 -18.02 -6.56
C ARG A 144 -9.10 -18.25 -6.01
N GLY A 145 -8.97 -19.21 -5.09
CA GLY A 145 -7.70 -19.51 -4.41
C GLY A 145 -7.10 -18.34 -3.61
N VAL A 146 -7.86 -17.29 -3.29
CA VAL A 146 -7.36 -16.14 -2.52
C VAL A 146 -7.14 -16.55 -1.05
N ASP A 147 -6.13 -15.98 -0.39
CA ASP A 147 -5.85 -16.23 1.02
C ASP A 147 -6.38 -15.09 1.91
N PHE A 148 -7.50 -15.33 2.60
CA PHE A 148 -8.09 -14.49 3.65
C PHE A 148 -7.72 -14.96 5.07
N SER A 149 -6.73 -15.84 5.26
CA SER A 149 -6.40 -16.37 6.58
C SER A 149 -5.99 -15.24 7.54
N LEU A 150 -6.53 -15.25 8.76
CA LEU A 150 -6.44 -14.18 9.78
C LEU A 150 -7.06 -12.83 9.40
N ALA A 151 -7.57 -12.65 8.18
CA ALA A 151 -8.08 -11.36 7.70
C ALA A 151 -9.37 -10.90 8.40
N ASN A 152 -9.49 -9.60 8.61
CA ASN A 152 -10.74 -8.98 9.06
C ASN A 152 -11.63 -8.66 7.86
N VAL A 153 -12.51 -9.60 7.50
CA VAL A 153 -13.45 -9.52 6.36
C VAL A 153 -14.84 -9.08 6.83
N THR A 154 -14.92 -8.15 7.80
CA THR A 154 -16.20 -7.69 8.38
C THR A 154 -16.84 -6.56 7.58
N LYS A 155 -18.18 -6.58 7.45
CA LYS A 155 -18.98 -5.62 6.67
C LYS A 155 -18.56 -5.49 5.19
N VAL A 156 -17.87 -6.48 4.66
CA VAL A 156 -17.40 -6.52 3.27
C VAL A 156 -18.58 -6.83 2.34
N ASN A 157 -18.61 -6.21 1.17
CA ASN A 157 -19.53 -6.61 0.11
C ASN A 157 -18.90 -7.71 -0.74
N LEU A 158 -19.33 -8.97 -0.58
CA LEU A 158 -18.92 -10.13 -1.39
C LEU A 158 -20.01 -10.54 -2.39
N ASN A 159 -20.98 -9.67 -2.68
CA ASN A 159 -22.09 -9.97 -3.59
C ASN A 159 -21.56 -10.46 -4.96
N ASN A 160 -22.06 -11.60 -5.43
CA ASN A 160 -21.63 -12.26 -6.67
C ASN A 160 -20.15 -12.67 -6.77
N ALA A 161 -19.35 -12.51 -5.70
CA ALA A 161 -17.93 -12.84 -5.75
C ALA A 161 -17.70 -14.34 -5.85
N ASN A 162 -16.68 -14.77 -6.60
CA ASN A 162 -16.31 -16.19 -6.70
C ASN A 162 -15.10 -16.48 -5.81
N LEU A 163 -15.30 -17.20 -4.70
CA LEU A 163 -14.26 -17.58 -3.73
C LEU A 163 -13.83 -19.05 -3.87
N GLU A 164 -14.04 -19.72 -5.00
CA GLU A 164 -13.69 -21.14 -5.23
C GLU A 164 -12.25 -21.46 -4.76
N GLY A 165 -12.12 -22.37 -3.80
CA GLY A 165 -10.83 -22.79 -3.22
C GLY A 165 -10.10 -21.72 -2.39
N ALA A 166 -10.74 -20.61 -2.02
CA ALA A 166 -10.15 -19.59 -1.14
C ALA A 166 -9.89 -20.14 0.27
N LEU A 167 -8.91 -19.57 0.97
CA LEU A 167 -8.55 -19.95 2.35
C LEU A 167 -9.08 -18.92 3.35
N ALA A 168 -9.84 -19.36 4.36
CA ALA A 168 -10.45 -18.51 5.38
C ALA A 168 -10.12 -18.97 6.82
N THR A 169 -8.86 -19.35 7.05
CA THR A 169 -8.43 -20.06 8.27
C THR A 169 -8.07 -19.11 9.43
N GLY A 170 -7.98 -19.65 10.65
CA GLY A 170 -7.68 -18.85 11.85
C GLY A 170 -8.80 -17.87 12.21
N ASN A 171 -8.49 -16.71 12.78
CA ASN A 171 -9.49 -15.76 13.29
C ASN A 171 -10.25 -14.95 12.20
N THR A 172 -10.27 -15.41 10.95
CA THR A 172 -11.01 -14.77 9.85
C THR A 172 -12.50 -14.63 10.17
N SER A 173 -13.00 -13.39 10.07
CA SER A 173 -14.37 -13.01 10.45
C SER A 173 -15.13 -12.37 9.29
N PHE A 174 -16.28 -12.95 8.93
CA PHE A 174 -17.20 -12.43 7.91
C PHE A 174 -18.40 -11.65 8.50
N ARG A 175 -18.33 -11.23 9.77
CA ARG A 175 -19.48 -10.62 10.45
C ARG A 175 -19.97 -9.35 9.75
N GLY A 176 -21.26 -9.32 9.43
CA GLY A 176 -21.95 -8.20 8.78
C GLY A 176 -21.69 -8.07 7.29
N SER A 177 -20.97 -9.01 6.68
CA SER A 177 -20.64 -8.98 5.25
C SER A 177 -21.81 -9.48 4.40
N ASN A 178 -22.03 -8.83 3.26
CA ASN A 178 -23.03 -9.25 2.28
C ASN A 178 -22.45 -10.38 1.43
N ILE A 179 -23.09 -11.54 1.42
CA ILE A 179 -22.64 -12.72 0.67
C ILE A 179 -23.67 -13.21 -0.37
N THR A 180 -24.71 -12.43 -0.67
CA THR A 180 -25.74 -12.83 -1.64
C THR A 180 -25.10 -13.17 -2.99
N GLY A 181 -25.31 -14.39 -3.48
CA GLY A 181 -24.72 -14.86 -4.74
C GLY A 181 -23.20 -15.10 -4.69
N ALA A 182 -22.55 -15.07 -3.52
CA ALA A 182 -21.14 -15.47 -3.40
C ALA A 182 -20.99 -17.00 -3.58
N ASP A 183 -19.90 -17.43 -4.20
CA ASP A 183 -19.56 -18.86 -4.37
C ASP A 183 -18.47 -19.27 -3.37
N PHE A 184 -18.76 -20.24 -2.51
CA PHE A 184 -17.84 -20.77 -1.48
C PHE A 184 -17.37 -22.21 -1.77
N THR A 185 -17.43 -22.66 -3.03
CA THR A 185 -17.00 -24.01 -3.43
C THR A 185 -15.57 -24.28 -2.96
N ASP A 186 -15.34 -25.43 -2.34
CA ASP A 186 -14.04 -25.85 -1.79
C ASP A 186 -13.38 -24.87 -0.79
N VAL A 187 -14.13 -23.95 -0.17
CA VAL A 187 -13.62 -23.08 0.91
C VAL A 187 -13.67 -23.84 2.25
N PRO A 188 -12.51 -24.11 2.91
CA PRO A 188 -12.49 -24.74 4.22
C PRO A 188 -12.94 -23.74 5.30
N LEU A 189 -14.18 -23.91 5.76
CA LEU A 189 -14.79 -23.15 6.85
C LEU A 189 -14.93 -24.02 8.10
N ARG A 190 -14.66 -23.43 9.26
CA ARG A 190 -15.05 -24.00 10.57
C ARG A 190 -16.56 -23.97 10.75
N ASP A 191 -17.05 -24.80 11.66
CA ASP A 191 -18.48 -24.91 11.97
C ASP A 191 -19.09 -23.56 12.40
N ASP A 192 -18.39 -22.75 13.21
CA ASP A 192 -18.86 -21.43 13.65
C ASP A 192 -18.95 -20.41 12.49
N GLN A 193 -18.01 -20.48 11.54
CA GLN A 193 -18.04 -19.65 10.34
C GLN A 193 -19.19 -20.07 9.42
N ARG A 194 -19.35 -21.37 9.18
CA ARG A 194 -20.42 -21.94 8.34
C ARG A 194 -21.80 -21.66 8.94
N GLU A 195 -21.99 -21.87 10.24
CA GLU A 195 -23.25 -21.60 10.94
C GLU A 195 -23.62 -20.10 10.86
N TYR A 196 -22.65 -19.19 10.96
CA TYR A 196 -22.88 -17.77 10.76
C TYR A 196 -23.27 -17.43 9.31
N LEU A 197 -22.49 -17.90 8.34
CA LEU A 197 -22.73 -17.63 6.91
C LEU A 197 -24.08 -18.19 6.45
N CYS A 198 -24.44 -19.42 6.86
CA CYS A 198 -25.73 -20.04 6.52
C CYS A 198 -26.97 -19.31 7.04
N LYS A 199 -26.83 -18.39 8.01
CA LYS A 199 -27.93 -17.52 8.49
C LYS A 199 -28.18 -16.31 7.57
N VAL A 200 -27.19 -15.93 6.75
CA VAL A 200 -27.23 -14.77 5.85
C VAL A 200 -27.04 -15.15 4.37
N ALA A 201 -26.87 -16.43 4.08
CA ALA A 201 -26.65 -16.95 2.73
C ALA A 201 -27.94 -17.09 1.92
N ASP A 202 -27.99 -16.39 0.80
CA ASP A 202 -29.01 -16.44 -0.24
C ASP A 202 -28.41 -16.15 -1.64
N GLY A 203 -29.24 -16.23 -2.68
CA GLY A 203 -28.85 -15.94 -4.06
C GLY A 203 -28.09 -17.06 -4.79
N VAL A 204 -27.79 -16.78 -6.04
CA VAL A 204 -27.08 -17.64 -6.99
C VAL A 204 -25.98 -16.81 -7.66
N ASN A 205 -24.78 -17.35 -7.77
CA ASN A 205 -23.67 -16.64 -8.40
C ASN A 205 -23.91 -16.49 -9.91
N PRO A 206 -23.90 -15.26 -10.47
CA PRO A 206 -24.19 -15.05 -11.89
C PRO A 206 -23.07 -15.52 -12.84
N THR A 207 -21.88 -15.83 -12.31
CA THR A 207 -20.72 -16.30 -13.09
C THR A 207 -20.62 -17.83 -13.12
N THR A 208 -20.84 -18.50 -11.97
CA THR A 208 -20.73 -19.96 -11.86
C THR A 208 -22.06 -20.69 -11.98
N GLY A 209 -23.18 -20.02 -11.67
CA GLY A 209 -24.52 -20.62 -11.59
C GLY A 209 -24.80 -21.38 -10.29
N ASN A 210 -23.85 -21.43 -9.35
CA ASN A 210 -24.00 -22.14 -8.09
C ASN A 210 -24.81 -21.32 -7.07
N ALA A 211 -25.68 -21.97 -6.29
CA ALA A 211 -26.40 -21.31 -5.20
C ALA A 211 -25.51 -21.16 -3.96
N THR A 212 -25.47 -19.96 -3.35
CA THR A 212 -24.57 -19.67 -2.21
C THR A 212 -24.76 -20.64 -1.05
N ARG A 213 -26.01 -21.00 -0.74
CA ARG A 213 -26.34 -21.97 0.32
C ARG A 213 -25.81 -23.38 0.04
N GLU A 214 -25.80 -23.81 -1.22
CA GLU A 214 -25.32 -25.12 -1.62
C GLU A 214 -23.79 -25.19 -1.52
N THR A 215 -23.09 -24.16 -2.01
CA THR A 215 -21.62 -24.07 -1.91
C THR A 215 -21.13 -24.00 -0.46
N LEU A 216 -21.93 -23.39 0.43
CA LEU A 216 -21.68 -23.38 1.88
C LEU A 216 -22.06 -24.68 2.60
N LEU A 217 -22.67 -25.65 1.92
CA LEU A 217 -23.21 -26.89 2.50
C LEU A 217 -24.16 -26.60 3.68
N CYS A 218 -25.06 -25.65 3.49
CA CYS A 218 -26.08 -25.32 4.49
C CYS A 218 -27.18 -26.39 4.52
N ASN A 219 -27.47 -26.93 5.71
CA ASN A 219 -28.65 -27.75 5.98
C ASN A 219 -29.95 -26.91 6.03
#